data_AF-A0A7X6VEE8-F1
#
_entry.id   AF-A0A7X6VEE8-F1
#
_cell.length_a   1.000
_cell.length_b   1.000
_cell.length_c   1.000
_cell.angle_alpha   90.00
_cell.angle_beta   90.00
_cell.angle_gamma   90.00
#
_symmetry.space_group_name_H-M   'P 1'
#
loop_
_entity.id
_entity.type
_entity.pdbx_description
1 polymer ?
#
loop_
_entity_poly.entity_id
_entity_poly.type
_entity_poly.pdbx_seq_one_letter_code
_entity_poly.pdbx_strand_id
1 'polypeptide(L)'
;MLKKSIVIILCLSIMASLILPMSVFAEELFKPTSLEAPTSISCSFISSSIFIRFTEPASVHELINMDNGGNSKLLALVDYKKNNGEWTLGDKDFSENTNSITSITETKKWVTRLSNTQHDINNTTDAWYIARTLGEPENKYDFKNNTYYFRVRFVYETYEGKSGYSRVYSPYSAVAGYGKDAKPNMPASLEAPQNLKGELLTDKDGRPYFALNWDIPASISEGNKAVKISHNIDWKVGNGTWASETKNMNEYHAGSGLLTNKDTCNPLNKGGIGEVDIQANVYYFRAYFIYTYDGVTVKSPYSNVFSIGTPSFTASAWAVNDIKKANDYGLVTEKLDAADPKGPITREEFSEIAIRLYEKVTGKAATYDNLTEFSDTKNPEIYKAFKLEIVKGIGGGKFAPDELVTREQIAAMMQRAVKAMKPDADQSTDGAEAFKDEKDISKWALDSVKFMSKQGLLKGANGKFGPKDSTTREQGIVIVVRTYDKYSDK
;
A
#
# COMPACT_ATOMS: atom_id res chain seq x y z
N MET A 1 -23.54 44.92 -5.16
CA MET A 1 -22.82 44.13 -4.14
C MET A 1 -23.84 43.30 -3.38
N LEU A 2 -24.08 42.08 -3.85
CA LEU A 2 -24.99 41.10 -3.27
C LEU A 2 -24.37 39.74 -3.57
N LYS A 3 -24.45 38.79 -2.61
CA LYS A 3 -23.93 37.40 -2.64
C LYS A 3 -22.49 37.21 -2.14
N LYS A 4 -22.36 37.06 -0.82
CA LYS A 4 -21.53 36.07 -0.10
C LYS A 4 -22.11 36.04 1.33
N SER A 5 -22.07 34.89 2.00
CA SER A 5 -22.61 34.60 3.36
C SER A 5 -24.03 34.02 3.42
N ILE A 6 -24.22 32.84 2.82
CA ILE A 6 -25.10 31.80 3.35
C ILE A 6 -24.23 30.53 3.39
N VAL A 7 -24.43 29.68 4.40
CA VAL A 7 -23.66 28.46 4.73
C VAL A 7 -22.46 28.66 5.68
N ILE A 8 -22.69 29.29 6.84
CA ILE A 8 -22.03 28.94 8.13
C ILE A 8 -23.03 29.28 9.26
N ILE A 9 -24.17 28.60 9.30
CA ILE A 9 -25.10 28.60 10.45
C ILE A 9 -25.64 27.17 10.58
N LEU A 10 -24.80 26.25 11.02
CA LEU A 10 -25.27 24.96 11.56
C LEU A 10 -24.30 24.31 12.58
N CYS A 11 -23.22 24.98 12.98
CA CYS A 11 -22.22 24.42 13.91
C CYS A 11 -21.96 25.27 15.16
N LEU A 12 -22.81 26.27 15.47
CA LEU A 12 -22.59 27.17 16.62
C LEU A 12 -23.78 27.31 17.58
N SER A 13 -24.77 26.41 17.52
CA SER A 13 -25.87 26.35 18.51
C SER A 13 -25.74 25.24 19.56
N ILE A 14 -24.59 24.55 19.65
CA ILE A 14 -24.34 23.50 20.67
C ILE A 14 -23.57 24.04 21.90
N MET A 15 -23.24 25.33 21.94
CA MET A 15 -22.62 25.95 23.12
C MET A 15 -23.46 27.10 23.65
N ALA A 16 -24.54 26.78 24.40
CA ALA A 16 -25.02 27.51 25.59
C ALA A 16 -26.49 27.18 25.92
N SER A 17 -26.70 26.21 26.83
CA SER A 17 -27.87 26.16 27.72
C SER A 17 -27.56 25.16 28.84
N LEU A 18 -27.01 25.63 29.97
CA LEU A 18 -27.74 25.93 31.21
C LEU A 18 -28.50 24.73 31.79
N ILE A 19 -28.04 24.34 32.96
CA ILE A 19 -28.50 23.27 33.87
C ILE A 19 -30.04 23.28 33.97
N LEU A 20 -30.68 22.27 33.38
CA LEU A 20 -32.08 21.91 33.60
C LEU A 20 -32.14 20.62 34.45
N PRO A 21 -33.17 20.44 35.28
CA PRO A 21 -33.36 19.17 36.00
C PRO A 21 -33.46 18.04 34.97
N MET A 22 -32.77 16.92 35.22
CA MET A 22 -32.82 15.72 34.40
C MET A 22 -34.26 15.17 34.34
N SER A 23 -35.09 15.74 33.46
CA SER A 23 -36.18 15.00 32.86
C SER A 23 -35.53 13.99 31.93
N VAL A 24 -35.62 12.72 32.31
CA VAL A 24 -35.35 11.58 31.42
C VAL A 24 -36.27 11.75 30.22
N PHE A 25 -35.77 12.34 29.13
CA PHE A 25 -36.45 12.26 27.85
C PHE A 25 -36.41 10.78 27.47
N ALA A 26 -37.58 10.12 27.46
CA ALA A 26 -37.72 8.87 26.75
C ALA A 26 -37.40 9.18 25.29
N GLU A 27 -36.24 8.73 24.82
CA GLU A 27 -35.84 8.85 23.42
C GLU A 27 -36.92 8.18 22.58
N GLU A 28 -37.60 8.97 21.74
CA GLU A 28 -38.66 8.47 20.88
C GLU A 28 -38.04 7.42 19.94
N LEU A 29 -38.49 6.16 20.05
CA LEU A 29 -37.96 5.07 19.25
C LEU A 29 -38.15 5.39 17.77
N PHE A 30 -37.05 5.66 17.08
CA PHE A 30 -37.08 5.91 15.64
C PHE A 30 -37.67 4.71 14.90
N LYS A 31 -38.64 4.97 14.01
CA LYS A 31 -39.31 3.95 13.22
C LYS A 31 -39.44 4.42 11.76
N PRO A 32 -38.82 3.71 10.81
CA PRO A 32 -38.98 4.04 9.39
C PRO A 32 -40.43 3.78 8.96
N THR A 33 -40.97 4.58 8.05
CA THR A 33 -42.32 4.35 7.49
C THR A 33 -42.34 3.33 6.35
N SER A 34 -41.19 3.12 5.71
CA SER A 34 -41.00 2.19 4.60
C SER A 34 -39.54 1.79 4.48
N LEU A 35 -39.27 0.66 3.83
CA LEU A 35 -37.93 0.20 3.48
C LEU A 35 -37.86 -0.06 1.98
N GLU A 36 -36.77 0.36 1.35
CA GLU A 36 -36.47 -0.01 -0.03
C GLU A 36 -36.04 -1.48 -0.12
N ALA A 37 -36.29 -2.13 -1.25
CA ALA A 37 -35.98 -3.55 -1.43
C ALA A 37 -34.46 -3.79 -1.58
N PRO A 38 -33.94 -4.96 -1.17
CA PRO A 38 -32.58 -5.36 -1.51
C PRO A 38 -32.42 -5.43 -3.04
N THR A 39 -31.24 -5.03 -3.52
CA THR A 39 -30.92 -5.01 -4.96
C THR A 39 -29.77 -5.97 -5.27
N SER A 40 -29.51 -6.23 -6.55
CA SER A 40 -28.33 -6.96 -7.00
C SER A 40 -28.11 -8.32 -6.30
N ILE A 41 -29.18 -9.08 -6.14
CA ILE A 41 -29.15 -10.37 -5.45
C ILE A 41 -28.44 -11.44 -6.30
N SER A 42 -27.55 -12.19 -5.66
CA SER A 42 -26.95 -13.40 -6.22
C SER A 42 -26.86 -14.51 -5.17
N CYS A 43 -26.62 -15.73 -5.62
CA CYS A 43 -26.46 -16.88 -4.75
C CYS A 43 -25.22 -17.66 -5.16
N SER A 44 -24.47 -18.11 -4.16
CA SER A 44 -23.35 -19.03 -4.36
C SER A 44 -23.39 -20.15 -3.33
N PHE A 45 -22.72 -21.26 -3.68
CA PHE A 45 -22.62 -22.42 -2.84
C PHE A 45 -21.16 -22.78 -2.65
N ILE A 46 -20.72 -22.88 -1.39
CA ILE A 46 -19.34 -23.21 -1.04
C ILE A 46 -19.38 -24.31 0.02
N SER A 47 -18.85 -25.49 -0.35
CA SER A 47 -18.81 -26.70 0.48
C SER A 47 -20.19 -27.20 0.92
N SER A 48 -20.74 -26.65 2.00
CA SER A 48 -22.05 -27.00 2.57
C SER A 48 -22.88 -25.76 2.95
N SER A 49 -22.43 -24.59 2.50
CA SER A 49 -22.99 -23.29 2.85
C SER A 49 -23.55 -22.59 1.63
N ILE A 50 -24.68 -21.93 1.83
CA ILE A 50 -25.34 -21.06 0.87
C ILE A 50 -25.01 -19.63 1.29
N PHE A 51 -24.52 -18.84 0.34
CA PHE A 51 -24.28 -17.41 0.52
C PHE A 51 -25.24 -16.67 -0.41
N ILE A 52 -26.13 -15.88 0.19
CA ILE A 52 -27.04 -14.99 -0.52
C ILE A 52 -26.46 -13.59 -0.45
N ARG A 53 -25.93 -13.13 -1.58
CA ARG A 53 -25.33 -11.82 -1.72
C ARG A 53 -26.38 -10.81 -2.18
N PHE A 54 -26.38 -9.61 -1.62
CA PHE A 54 -27.27 -8.53 -2.04
C PHE A 54 -26.70 -7.17 -1.66
N THR A 55 -27.13 -6.15 -2.38
CA THR A 55 -26.77 -4.74 -2.14
C THR A 55 -27.90 -4.03 -1.41
N GLU A 56 -27.53 -3.34 -0.34
CA GLU A 56 -28.42 -2.54 0.48
C GLU A 56 -28.57 -1.13 -0.10
N PRO A 57 -29.80 -0.65 -0.32
CA PRO A 57 -30.03 0.76 -0.62
C PRO A 57 -29.47 1.64 0.50
N ALA A 58 -28.97 2.84 0.15
CA ALA A 58 -28.37 3.75 1.11
C ALA A 58 -29.31 4.07 2.29
N SER A 59 -30.60 4.26 2.02
CA SER A 59 -31.63 4.51 3.03
C SER A 59 -31.81 3.36 4.03
N VAL A 60 -31.51 2.11 3.63
CA VAL A 60 -31.53 0.93 4.51
C VAL A 60 -30.20 0.79 5.25
N HIS A 61 -29.08 1.03 4.57
CA HIS A 61 -27.74 0.92 5.17
C HIS A 61 -27.56 1.91 6.33
N GLU A 62 -28.10 3.12 6.24
CA GLU A 62 -28.10 4.10 7.33
C GLU A 62 -28.77 3.59 8.62
N LEU A 63 -29.77 2.72 8.50
CA LEU A 63 -30.50 2.14 9.62
C LEU A 63 -29.70 1.06 10.37
N ILE A 64 -28.62 0.52 9.78
CA ILE A 64 -27.76 -0.48 10.43
C ILE A 64 -27.13 0.11 11.70
N ASN A 65 -26.72 1.37 11.66
CA ASN A 65 -26.14 2.05 12.81
C ASN A 65 -27.16 2.34 13.93
N MET A 66 -28.46 2.26 13.60
CA MET A 66 -29.56 2.43 14.55
C MET A 66 -30.01 1.09 15.17
N ASP A 67 -29.44 -0.04 14.71
CA ASP A 67 -29.66 -1.35 15.31
C ASP A 67 -28.85 -1.47 16.61
N ASN A 68 -29.49 -1.20 17.73
CA ASN A 68 -28.85 -1.26 19.05
C ASN A 68 -28.93 -2.65 19.70
N GLY A 69 -29.57 -3.63 19.06
CA GLY A 69 -29.74 -4.99 19.58
C GLY A 69 -30.62 -5.12 20.82
N GLY A 70 -31.11 -4.00 21.34
CA GLY A 70 -32.11 -3.92 22.38
C GLY A 70 -33.48 -3.83 21.73
N ASN A 71 -33.91 -2.61 21.42
CA ASN A 71 -35.28 -2.31 21.05
C ASN A 71 -35.51 -2.22 19.54
N SER A 72 -34.48 -2.19 18.70
CA SER A 72 -34.61 -2.14 17.24
C SER A 72 -33.64 -3.11 16.58
N LYS A 73 -34.07 -3.76 15.50
CA LYS A 73 -33.24 -4.68 14.70
C LYS A 73 -33.51 -4.46 13.22
N LEU A 74 -32.44 -4.43 12.42
CA LEU A 74 -32.55 -4.48 10.97
C LEU A 74 -32.10 -5.85 10.47
N LEU A 75 -33.01 -6.54 9.80
CA LEU A 75 -32.87 -7.95 9.44
C LEU A 75 -33.05 -8.14 7.94
N ALA A 76 -32.25 -9.01 7.34
CA ALA A 76 -32.52 -9.58 6.02
C ALA A 76 -33.23 -10.94 6.20
N LEU A 77 -34.46 -11.02 5.69
CA LEU A 77 -35.26 -12.24 5.65
C LEU A 77 -35.17 -12.86 4.26
N VAL A 78 -34.69 -14.09 4.20
CA VAL A 78 -34.54 -14.86 2.97
C VAL A 78 -35.72 -15.82 2.83
N ASP A 79 -36.28 -15.86 1.63
CA ASP A 79 -37.28 -16.83 1.23
C ASP A 79 -36.74 -17.62 0.04
N TYR A 80 -37.08 -18.90 -0.03
CA TYR A 80 -36.64 -19.75 -1.12
C TYR A 80 -37.79 -20.61 -1.67
N LYS A 81 -37.58 -21.11 -2.89
CA LYS A 81 -38.40 -22.16 -3.50
C LYS A 81 -37.54 -23.11 -4.33
N LYS A 82 -38.02 -24.34 -4.51
CA LYS A 82 -37.37 -25.36 -5.33
C LYS A 82 -38.14 -25.53 -6.64
N ASN A 83 -37.44 -25.41 -7.77
CA ASN A 83 -38.03 -25.47 -9.11
C ASN A 83 -39.26 -24.56 -9.24
N ASN A 84 -40.40 -25.12 -9.68
CA ASN A 84 -41.68 -24.42 -9.79
C ASN A 84 -42.55 -24.55 -8.53
N GLY A 85 -41.97 -24.95 -7.40
CA GLY A 85 -42.68 -25.04 -6.13
C GLY A 85 -43.04 -23.68 -5.54
N GLU A 86 -43.73 -23.72 -4.42
CA GLU A 86 -44.15 -22.52 -3.69
C GLU A 86 -43.00 -21.90 -2.89
N TRP A 87 -43.10 -20.59 -2.67
CA TRP A 87 -42.25 -19.87 -1.74
C TRP A 87 -42.50 -20.32 -0.31
N THR A 88 -41.44 -20.64 0.44
CA THR A 88 -41.56 -21.19 1.79
C THR A 88 -42.20 -20.24 2.80
N LEU A 89 -41.87 -18.95 2.73
CA LEU A 89 -42.48 -17.91 3.57
C LEU A 89 -43.67 -17.26 2.86
N GLY A 90 -43.63 -17.16 1.53
CA GLY A 90 -44.64 -16.46 0.75
C GLY A 90 -44.64 -14.96 1.05
N ASP A 91 -45.73 -14.26 0.76
CA ASP A 91 -45.85 -12.82 1.05
C ASP A 91 -46.43 -12.55 2.45
N LYS A 92 -46.22 -13.49 3.38
CA LYS A 92 -46.71 -13.38 4.76
C LYS A 92 -45.92 -12.32 5.51
N ASP A 93 -46.64 -11.31 5.99
CA ASP A 93 -46.15 -10.48 7.08
C ASP A 93 -46.46 -11.21 8.38
N PHE A 94 -45.40 -11.54 9.13
CA PHE A 94 -45.52 -12.24 10.40
C PHE A 94 -46.11 -11.25 11.41
N SER A 95 -47.43 -11.14 11.44
CA SER A 95 -48.16 -10.11 12.18
C SER A 95 -48.27 -10.38 13.68
N GLU A 96 -47.86 -11.56 14.16
CA GLU A 96 -47.81 -11.88 15.58
C GLU A 96 -46.77 -11.00 16.28
N ASN A 97 -47.23 -10.09 17.13
CA ASN A 97 -46.40 -9.15 17.87
C ASN A 97 -45.77 -9.76 19.14
N THR A 98 -46.07 -11.02 19.48
CA THR A 98 -45.64 -11.61 20.77
C THR A 98 -44.17 -12.05 20.77
N ASN A 99 -43.66 -12.54 19.65
CA ASN A 99 -42.30 -13.07 19.52
C ASN A 99 -41.50 -12.31 18.48
N SER A 100 -40.21 -12.09 18.73
CA SER A 100 -39.23 -11.59 17.74
C SER A 100 -39.22 -12.47 16.49
N ILE A 101 -39.07 -11.88 15.30
CA ILE A 101 -39.00 -12.63 14.04
C ILE A 101 -37.78 -13.56 13.99
N THR A 102 -36.75 -13.29 14.79
CA THR A 102 -35.60 -14.19 14.97
C THR A 102 -35.92 -15.46 15.78
N SER A 103 -37.08 -15.51 16.43
CA SER A 103 -37.51 -16.62 17.31
C SER A 103 -38.66 -17.44 16.71
N ILE A 104 -39.32 -16.94 15.67
CA ILE A 104 -40.39 -17.63 14.95
C ILE A 104 -39.81 -18.84 14.21
N THR A 105 -40.46 -20.00 14.31
CA THR A 105 -39.90 -21.29 13.85
C THR A 105 -39.62 -21.31 12.34
N GLU A 106 -40.48 -20.67 11.56
CA GLU A 106 -40.43 -20.57 10.11
C GLU A 106 -39.28 -19.68 9.62
N THR A 107 -38.99 -18.60 10.34
CA THR A 107 -38.04 -17.55 9.91
C THR A 107 -36.68 -17.66 10.58
N LYS A 108 -36.57 -18.24 11.79
CA LYS A 108 -35.33 -18.27 12.58
C LYS A 108 -34.11 -18.87 11.87
N LYS A 109 -34.34 -19.68 10.83
CA LYS A 109 -33.28 -20.33 10.03
C LYS A 109 -32.88 -19.52 8.79
N TRP A 110 -33.64 -18.49 8.43
CA TRP A 110 -33.52 -17.73 7.19
C TRP A 110 -33.53 -16.21 7.44
N VAL A 111 -33.06 -15.81 8.61
CA VAL A 111 -32.97 -14.40 9.00
C VAL A 111 -31.54 -14.08 9.41
N THR A 112 -31.03 -12.98 8.89
CA THR A 112 -29.69 -12.47 9.18
C THR A 112 -29.82 -11.06 9.73
N ARG A 113 -29.15 -10.77 10.85
CA ARG A 113 -29.10 -9.41 11.41
C ARG A 113 -27.99 -8.64 10.72
N LEU A 114 -28.35 -7.55 10.03
CA LEU A 114 -27.40 -6.80 9.19
C LEU A 114 -26.33 -6.09 10.01
N SER A 115 -26.62 -5.70 11.26
CA SER A 115 -25.59 -5.17 12.17
C SER A 115 -24.52 -6.20 12.55
N ASN A 116 -24.78 -7.50 12.34
CA ASN A 116 -23.86 -8.58 12.63
C ASN A 116 -23.15 -9.10 11.38
N THR A 117 -23.40 -8.51 10.21
CA THR A 117 -22.73 -8.87 8.96
C THR A 117 -21.71 -7.82 8.57
N GLN A 118 -20.77 -8.25 7.76
CA GLN A 118 -19.80 -7.37 7.12
C GLN A 118 -20.40 -6.78 5.84
N HIS A 119 -20.11 -5.51 5.60
CA HIS A 119 -20.57 -4.77 4.43
C HIS A 119 -19.36 -4.24 3.69
N ASP A 120 -19.33 -4.46 2.38
CA ASP A 120 -18.25 -3.91 1.55
C ASP A 120 -18.48 -2.44 1.21
N ILE A 121 -17.53 -1.83 0.50
CA ILE A 121 -17.57 -0.41 0.14
C ILE A 121 -18.81 0.00 -0.68
N ASN A 122 -19.50 -0.97 -1.29
CA ASN A 122 -20.70 -0.76 -2.10
C ASN A 122 -21.97 -1.16 -1.34
N ASN A 123 -21.94 -1.22 0.01
CA ASN A 123 -23.03 -1.70 0.86
C ASN A 123 -23.56 -3.08 0.45
N THR A 124 -22.66 -3.94 -0.03
CA THR A 124 -23.00 -5.31 -0.42
C THR A 124 -22.54 -6.28 0.65
N THR A 125 -23.42 -7.22 1.00
CA THR A 125 -23.20 -8.19 2.07
C THR A 125 -23.59 -9.60 1.63
N ASP A 126 -23.14 -10.59 2.40
CA ASP A 126 -23.55 -11.99 2.23
C ASP A 126 -24.30 -12.46 3.47
N ALA A 127 -25.54 -12.89 3.28
CA ALA A 127 -26.25 -13.68 4.28
C ALA A 127 -25.85 -15.16 4.13
N TRP A 128 -25.34 -15.73 5.22
CA TRP A 128 -24.81 -17.10 5.26
C TRP A 128 -25.81 -18.08 5.88
N TYR A 129 -26.03 -19.20 5.22
CA TYR A 129 -26.92 -20.27 5.67
C TYR A 129 -26.29 -21.65 5.45
N ILE A 130 -26.60 -22.60 6.32
CA ILE A 130 -26.17 -24.00 6.16
C ILE A 130 -27.17 -24.69 5.22
N ALA A 131 -26.70 -25.35 4.16
CA ALA A 131 -27.55 -25.93 3.12
C ALA A 131 -28.62 -26.93 3.61
N ARG A 132 -28.38 -27.58 4.76
CA ARG A 132 -29.36 -28.44 5.45
C ARG A 132 -30.66 -27.71 5.83
N THR A 133 -30.71 -26.38 5.76
CA THR A 133 -31.92 -25.59 5.99
C THR A 133 -32.91 -25.65 4.82
N LEU A 134 -32.54 -26.17 3.65
CA LEU A 134 -33.39 -26.30 2.45
C LEU A 134 -34.48 -27.38 2.54
N GLY A 135 -34.90 -27.80 3.74
CA GLY A 135 -36.04 -28.70 3.96
C GLY A 135 -35.83 -30.15 3.52
N GLU A 136 -34.65 -30.51 3.01
CA GLU A 136 -34.28 -31.86 2.60
C GLU A 136 -33.57 -32.61 3.76
N PRO A 137 -33.72 -33.95 3.88
CA PRO A 137 -32.91 -34.75 4.81
C PRO A 137 -31.40 -34.51 4.59
N GLU A 138 -30.58 -34.71 5.62
CA GLU A 138 -29.14 -34.43 5.58
C GLU A 138 -28.48 -34.93 4.28
N ASN A 139 -27.71 -34.04 3.63
CA ASN A 139 -26.91 -34.30 2.42
C ASN A 139 -27.70 -34.65 1.14
N LYS A 140 -28.98 -34.27 1.00
CA LYS A 140 -29.80 -34.51 -0.21
C LYS A 140 -30.20 -33.28 -1.03
N TYR A 141 -29.54 -32.13 -0.87
CA TYR A 141 -29.70 -31.05 -1.85
C TYR A 141 -29.09 -31.49 -3.19
N ASP A 142 -29.90 -31.44 -4.25
CA ASP A 142 -29.52 -31.94 -5.57
C ASP A 142 -29.55 -30.79 -6.57
N PHE A 143 -28.47 -30.01 -6.57
CA PHE A 143 -28.26 -28.89 -7.51
C PHE A 143 -28.07 -29.35 -8.95
N LYS A 144 -27.79 -30.64 -9.18
CA LYS A 144 -27.65 -31.20 -10.52
C LYS A 144 -29.01 -31.34 -11.19
N ASN A 145 -30.02 -31.78 -10.44
CA ASN A 145 -31.36 -32.02 -10.99
C ASN A 145 -32.38 -30.90 -10.65
N ASN A 146 -32.09 -30.06 -9.66
CA ASN A 146 -32.99 -29.01 -9.20
C ASN A 146 -32.33 -27.64 -9.24
N THR A 147 -33.18 -26.63 -9.37
CA THR A 147 -32.83 -25.23 -9.26
C THR A 147 -33.50 -24.67 -8.01
N TYR A 148 -32.73 -24.03 -7.14
CA TYR A 148 -33.24 -23.35 -5.96
C TYR A 148 -33.23 -21.85 -6.23
N TYR A 149 -34.35 -21.19 -5.97
CA TYR A 149 -34.53 -19.77 -6.17
C TYR A 149 -34.67 -19.07 -4.83
N PHE A 150 -34.08 -17.90 -4.70
CA PHE A 150 -34.01 -17.11 -3.48
C PHE A 150 -34.47 -15.69 -3.76
N ARG A 151 -35.15 -15.09 -2.79
CA ARG A 151 -35.47 -13.66 -2.73
C ARG A 151 -35.26 -13.17 -1.31
N VAL A 152 -34.89 -11.91 -1.16
CA VAL A 152 -34.61 -11.29 0.15
C VAL A 152 -35.54 -10.11 0.35
N ARG A 153 -35.98 -9.87 1.58
CA ARG A 153 -36.56 -8.58 1.97
C ARG A 153 -35.99 -8.13 3.30
N PHE A 154 -35.98 -6.83 3.53
CA PHE A 154 -35.60 -6.27 4.81
C PHE A 154 -36.79 -6.23 5.77
N VAL A 155 -36.49 -6.37 7.05
CA VAL A 155 -37.44 -6.23 8.16
C VAL A 155 -36.78 -5.32 9.19
N TYR A 156 -37.39 -4.17 9.45
CA TYR A 156 -37.06 -3.36 10.61
C TYR A 156 -38.04 -3.73 11.73
N GLU A 157 -37.53 -4.36 12.78
CA GLU A 157 -38.32 -4.82 13.92
C GLU A 157 -38.04 -3.94 15.14
N THR A 158 -39.09 -3.47 15.80
CA THR A 158 -39.01 -2.65 17.01
C THR A 158 -39.73 -3.33 18.16
N TYR A 159 -39.07 -3.48 19.31
CA TYR A 159 -39.67 -3.95 20.55
C TYR A 159 -40.31 -2.78 21.30
N GLU A 160 -41.62 -2.90 21.52
CA GLU A 160 -42.49 -1.88 22.12
C GLU A 160 -42.97 -2.29 23.52
N GLY A 161 -42.18 -3.14 24.21
CA GLY A 161 -42.49 -3.60 25.57
C GLY A 161 -43.76 -4.45 25.60
N LYS A 162 -44.78 -3.99 26.33
CA LYS A 162 -46.06 -4.73 26.50
C LYS A 162 -46.84 -4.87 25.19
N SER A 163 -46.63 -3.96 24.23
CA SER A 163 -47.25 -4.02 22.90
C SER A 163 -46.58 -5.05 21.98
N GLY A 164 -45.50 -5.68 22.44
CA GLY A 164 -44.78 -6.70 21.70
C GLY A 164 -43.82 -6.10 20.67
N TYR A 165 -43.82 -6.63 19.46
CA TYR A 165 -42.97 -6.22 18.35
C TYR A 165 -43.78 -5.58 17.23
N SER A 166 -43.32 -4.45 16.72
CA SER A 166 -43.80 -3.87 15.45
C SER A 166 -42.77 -4.07 14.34
N ARG A 167 -43.23 -4.15 13.09
CA ARG A 167 -42.40 -4.50 11.95
C ARG A 167 -42.72 -3.65 10.74
N VAL A 168 -41.67 -3.30 10.00
CA VAL A 168 -41.75 -2.63 8.70
C VAL A 168 -40.99 -3.49 7.71
N TYR A 169 -41.65 -3.85 6.62
CA TYR A 169 -41.10 -4.74 5.60
C TYR A 169 -40.78 -3.96 4.34
N SER A 170 -39.66 -4.29 3.69
CA SER A 170 -39.46 -3.90 2.30
C SER A 170 -40.23 -4.84 1.36
N PRO A 171 -40.44 -4.45 0.10
CA PRO A 171 -40.72 -5.43 -0.96
C PRO A 171 -39.59 -6.47 -1.04
N TYR A 172 -39.90 -7.63 -1.62
CA TYR A 172 -38.88 -8.59 -1.98
C TYR A 172 -37.99 -8.06 -3.10
N SER A 173 -36.72 -8.47 -3.07
CA SER A 173 -35.75 -8.29 -4.14
C SER A 173 -36.19 -9.02 -5.42
N ALA A 174 -35.41 -8.83 -6.49
CA ALA A 174 -35.40 -9.79 -7.60
C ALA A 174 -35.09 -11.22 -7.11
N VAL A 175 -35.18 -12.20 -8.02
CA VAL A 175 -34.93 -13.61 -7.71
C VAL A 175 -33.53 -14.01 -8.18
N ALA A 176 -32.74 -14.61 -7.30
CA ALA A 176 -31.49 -15.28 -7.64
C ALA A 176 -31.70 -16.80 -7.67
N GLY A 177 -31.06 -17.51 -8.59
CA GLY A 177 -31.14 -18.97 -8.69
C GLY A 177 -29.78 -19.63 -8.52
N TYR A 178 -29.77 -20.87 -8.02
CA TYR A 178 -28.60 -21.75 -8.01
C TYR A 178 -29.02 -23.20 -8.32
N GLY A 179 -28.35 -23.84 -9.26
CA GLY A 179 -28.59 -25.25 -9.63
C GLY A 179 -28.76 -25.45 -11.13
N LYS A 180 -29.51 -26.49 -11.51
CA LYS A 180 -29.60 -27.01 -12.89
C LYS A 180 -29.82 -25.94 -13.97
N ASP A 181 -30.79 -25.06 -13.76
CA ASP A 181 -31.24 -24.07 -14.75
C ASP A 181 -30.73 -22.65 -14.42
N ALA A 182 -30.02 -22.49 -13.30
CA ALA A 182 -29.51 -21.20 -12.87
C ALA A 182 -27.99 -21.17 -12.91
N LYS A 183 -27.46 -20.38 -13.84
CA LYS A 183 -26.04 -20.09 -13.95
C LYS A 183 -25.82 -18.60 -13.66
N PRO A 184 -25.14 -18.25 -12.55
CA PRO A 184 -24.78 -16.86 -12.32
C PRO A 184 -23.81 -16.39 -13.40
N ASN A 185 -24.04 -15.18 -13.91
CA ASN A 185 -23.17 -14.55 -14.90
C ASN A 185 -21.96 -13.97 -14.19
N MET A 186 -20.88 -14.75 -14.12
CA MET A 186 -19.64 -14.31 -13.48
C MET A 186 -18.75 -13.55 -14.45
N PRO A 187 -18.03 -12.51 -13.98
CA PRO A 187 -17.10 -11.77 -14.83
C PRO A 187 -15.97 -12.69 -15.31
N ALA A 188 -15.80 -12.82 -16.63
CA ALA A 188 -14.76 -13.66 -17.22
C ALA A 188 -13.33 -13.20 -16.92
N SER A 189 -13.16 -11.92 -16.62
CA SER A 189 -11.89 -11.31 -16.21
C SER A 189 -12.15 -10.18 -15.23
N LEU A 190 -11.09 -9.79 -14.51
CA LEU A 190 -11.10 -8.65 -13.61
C LEU A 190 -10.09 -7.61 -14.08
N GLU A 191 -10.50 -6.35 -14.13
CA GLU A 191 -9.58 -5.22 -14.30
C GLU A 191 -8.71 -5.06 -13.05
N ALA A 192 -7.49 -4.55 -13.22
CA ALA A 192 -6.57 -4.34 -12.10
C ALA A 192 -7.02 -3.16 -11.20
N PRO A 193 -6.67 -3.14 -9.91
CA PRO A 193 -6.74 -1.93 -9.10
C PRO A 193 -5.94 -0.80 -9.75
N GLN A 194 -6.48 0.41 -9.75
CA GLN A 194 -5.86 1.57 -10.40
C GLN A 194 -5.30 2.53 -9.35
N ASN A 195 -4.27 3.29 -9.71
CA ASN A 195 -3.72 4.37 -8.88
C ASN A 195 -3.37 3.94 -7.44
N LEU A 196 -2.77 2.76 -7.28
CA LEU A 196 -2.29 2.29 -5.98
C LEU A 196 -1.30 3.32 -5.43
N LYS A 197 -1.60 3.79 -4.22
CA LYS A 197 -0.79 4.75 -3.46
C LYS A 197 -0.92 4.45 -1.98
N GLY A 198 -0.10 5.10 -1.17
CA GLY A 198 -0.18 4.95 0.26
C GLY A 198 0.72 5.90 1.02
N GLU A 199 0.67 5.75 2.33
CA GLU A 199 1.43 6.53 3.29
C GLU A 199 1.87 5.66 4.46
N LEU A 200 2.93 6.09 5.13
CA LEU A 200 3.44 5.47 6.34
C LEU A 200 2.82 6.18 7.54
N LEU A 201 2.02 5.45 8.31
CA LEU A 201 1.35 5.97 9.50
C LEU A 201 1.83 5.24 10.75
N THR A 202 1.41 5.76 11.91
CA THR A 202 1.71 5.18 13.22
C THR A 202 0.39 4.88 13.92
N ASP A 203 0.24 3.67 14.47
CA ASP A 203 -0.94 3.32 15.26
C ASP A 203 -0.90 3.99 16.65
N LYS A 204 -1.99 3.82 17.42
CA LYS A 204 -2.12 4.38 18.78
C LYS A 204 -1.03 3.91 19.75
N ASP A 205 -0.37 2.79 19.46
CA ASP A 205 0.68 2.17 20.28
C ASP A 205 2.09 2.54 19.76
N GLY A 206 2.19 3.46 18.79
CA GLY A 206 3.45 3.90 18.23
C GLY A 206 4.00 2.99 17.12
N ARG A 207 3.25 2.00 16.64
CA ARG A 207 3.74 1.03 15.64
C ARG A 207 3.53 1.56 14.22
N PRO A 208 4.58 1.56 13.39
CA PRO A 208 4.44 2.01 12.02
C PRO A 208 3.71 0.96 11.15
N TYR A 209 2.85 1.42 10.25
CA TYR A 209 2.13 0.59 9.27
C TYR A 209 1.92 1.35 7.96
N PHE A 210 1.73 0.62 6.86
CA PHE A 210 1.41 1.22 5.57
C PHE A 210 -0.10 1.32 5.41
N ALA A 211 -0.62 2.52 5.23
CA ALA A 211 -2.00 2.73 4.78
C ALA A 211 -2.00 2.84 3.26
N LEU A 212 -2.64 1.89 2.59
CA LEU A 212 -2.72 1.83 1.13
C LEU A 212 -4.14 2.12 0.67
N ASN A 213 -4.26 2.76 -0.48
CA ASN A 213 -5.53 2.94 -1.18
C ASN A 213 -5.35 2.92 -2.70
N TRP A 214 -6.45 2.63 -3.40
CA TRP A 214 -6.51 2.46 -4.85
C TRP A 214 -7.91 2.80 -5.35
N ASP A 215 -8.04 2.99 -6.66
CA ASP A 215 -9.32 3.14 -7.33
C ASP A 215 -9.86 1.78 -7.77
N ILE A 216 -11.17 1.58 -7.59
CA ILE A 216 -11.89 0.37 -8.00
C ILE A 216 -12.52 0.64 -9.37
N PRO A 217 -12.15 -0.11 -10.43
CA PRO A 217 -12.80 0.00 -11.72
C PRO A 217 -14.31 -0.30 -11.63
N ALA A 218 -15.11 0.37 -12.47
CA ALA A 218 -16.57 0.17 -12.49
C ALA A 218 -16.95 -1.29 -12.76
N SER A 219 -16.18 -2.00 -13.59
CA SER A 219 -16.37 -3.43 -13.88
C SER A 219 -16.23 -4.31 -12.63
N ILE A 220 -15.37 -3.93 -11.68
CA ILE A 220 -15.16 -4.65 -10.42
C ILE A 220 -16.36 -4.44 -9.50
N SER A 221 -16.85 -3.20 -9.40
CA SER A 221 -18.07 -2.92 -8.61
C SER A 221 -19.30 -3.64 -9.17
N GLU A 222 -19.42 -3.73 -10.50
CA GLU A 222 -20.50 -4.47 -11.14
C GLU A 222 -20.34 -5.98 -10.96
N GLY A 223 -19.15 -6.54 -11.19
CA GLY A 223 -18.86 -7.95 -10.97
C GLY A 223 -19.07 -8.37 -9.51
N ASN A 224 -18.79 -7.47 -8.57
CA ASN A 224 -18.93 -7.72 -7.14
C ASN A 224 -20.40 -7.90 -6.70
N LYS A 225 -21.36 -7.47 -7.51
CA LYS A 225 -22.79 -7.79 -7.30
C LYS A 225 -23.10 -9.27 -7.54
N ALA A 226 -22.38 -9.91 -8.47
CA ALA A 226 -22.60 -11.30 -8.84
C ALA A 226 -21.81 -12.27 -7.94
N VAL A 227 -20.57 -11.92 -7.59
CA VAL A 227 -19.67 -12.75 -6.77
C VAL A 227 -18.90 -11.88 -5.81
N LYS A 228 -18.55 -12.40 -4.64
CA LYS A 228 -17.69 -11.71 -3.68
C LYS A 228 -16.29 -11.53 -4.25
N ILE A 229 -15.97 -10.32 -4.69
CA ILE A 229 -14.63 -9.93 -5.12
C ILE A 229 -13.91 -9.33 -3.91
N SER A 230 -12.68 -9.75 -3.71
CA SER A 230 -11.77 -9.20 -2.71
C SER A 230 -10.47 -8.74 -3.36
N HIS A 231 -9.54 -8.24 -2.55
CA HIS A 231 -8.19 -7.86 -3.00
C HIS A 231 -7.12 -8.57 -2.18
N ASN A 232 -5.93 -8.66 -2.76
CA ASN A 232 -4.70 -8.99 -2.04
C ASN A 232 -3.64 -7.94 -2.33
N ILE A 233 -2.85 -7.62 -1.32
CA ILE A 233 -1.63 -6.83 -1.43
C ILE A 233 -0.43 -7.79 -1.47
N ASP A 234 0.45 -7.54 -2.41
CA ASP A 234 1.75 -8.19 -2.55
C ASP A 234 2.83 -7.13 -2.38
N TRP A 235 3.92 -7.51 -1.72
CA TRP A 235 4.98 -6.56 -1.36
C TRP A 235 6.36 -7.20 -1.40
N LYS A 236 7.38 -6.35 -1.50
CA LYS A 236 8.79 -6.72 -1.36
C LYS A 236 9.59 -5.59 -0.73
N VAL A 237 10.75 -5.95 -0.18
CA VAL A 237 11.68 -5.01 0.44
C VAL A 237 12.92 -4.89 -0.44
N GLY A 238 13.26 -3.67 -0.87
CA GLY A 238 14.40 -3.42 -1.76
C GLY A 238 14.35 -4.30 -3.02
N ASN A 239 15.46 -5.00 -3.27
CA ASN A 239 15.62 -5.96 -4.36
C ASN A 239 15.25 -7.41 -3.97
N GLY A 240 14.58 -7.59 -2.83
CA GLY A 240 14.08 -8.89 -2.40
C GLY A 240 12.98 -9.45 -3.30
N THR A 241 12.60 -10.69 -3.02
CA THR A 241 11.54 -11.41 -3.74
C THR A 241 10.16 -10.92 -3.31
N TRP A 242 9.19 -10.92 -4.23
CA TRP A 242 7.80 -10.65 -3.88
C TRP A 242 7.31 -11.68 -2.87
N ALA A 243 6.51 -11.23 -1.90
CA ALA A 243 5.87 -12.09 -0.91
C ALA A 243 5.15 -13.28 -1.57
N SER A 244 4.44 -13.01 -2.67
CA SER A 244 3.75 -14.01 -3.49
C SER A 244 4.65 -15.06 -4.18
N GLU A 245 5.95 -14.84 -4.19
CA GLU A 245 6.96 -15.73 -4.80
C GLU A 245 7.72 -16.54 -3.73
N THR A 246 7.37 -16.38 -2.45
CA THR A 246 7.96 -17.13 -1.33
C THR A 246 7.16 -18.40 -1.00
N LYS A 247 7.81 -19.41 -0.38
CA LYS A 247 7.17 -20.70 -0.04
C LYS A 247 6.10 -20.63 1.06
N ASN A 248 5.90 -19.47 1.71
CA ASN A 248 4.98 -19.28 2.85
C ASN A 248 3.90 -18.21 2.57
N MET A 249 3.25 -18.29 1.40
CA MET A 249 2.20 -17.37 0.91
C MET A 249 1.21 -16.80 1.95
N ASN A 250 0.77 -17.61 2.92
CA ASN A 250 -0.30 -17.23 3.86
C ASN A 250 0.14 -16.20 4.92
N GLU A 251 1.44 -16.02 5.14
CA GLU A 251 1.95 -15.08 6.15
C GLU A 251 2.06 -13.65 5.62
N TYR A 252 2.02 -13.44 4.29
CA TYR A 252 2.48 -12.19 3.68
C TYR A 252 1.39 -11.40 2.95
N HIS A 253 0.17 -11.93 2.80
CA HIS A 253 -0.93 -11.20 2.15
C HIS A 253 -1.76 -10.39 3.17
N ALA A 254 -1.70 -9.07 3.08
CA ALA A 254 -2.75 -8.21 3.60
C ALA A 254 -3.90 -8.24 2.57
N GLY A 255 -5.06 -8.73 2.99
CA GLY A 255 -6.24 -8.81 2.14
C GLY A 255 -7.48 -8.75 3.00
N SER A 256 -8.45 -7.96 2.57
CA SER A 256 -9.80 -8.02 3.14
C SER A 256 -10.53 -9.19 2.51
N GLY A 257 -11.44 -9.83 3.25
CA GLY A 257 -12.42 -10.72 2.64
C GLY A 257 -13.45 -9.98 1.79
N LEU A 258 -13.52 -8.65 1.87
CA LEU A 258 -14.52 -7.79 1.23
C LEU A 258 -13.89 -6.90 0.17
N LEU A 259 -14.70 -6.41 -0.76
CA LEU A 259 -14.28 -5.35 -1.67
C LEU A 259 -14.07 -4.04 -0.89
N THR A 260 -12.87 -3.49 -0.98
CA THR A 260 -12.53 -2.19 -0.41
C THR A 260 -11.55 -1.47 -1.35
N ASN A 261 -11.43 -0.16 -1.17
CA ASN A 261 -10.50 0.70 -1.90
C ASN A 261 -9.29 1.09 -1.05
N LYS A 262 -9.19 0.56 0.17
CA LYS A 262 -8.12 0.82 1.12
C LYS A 262 -7.89 -0.38 2.01
N ASP A 263 -6.65 -0.57 2.43
CA ASP A 263 -6.26 -1.57 3.40
C ASP A 263 -4.92 -1.20 4.03
N THR A 264 -4.59 -1.83 5.14
CA THR A 264 -3.34 -1.61 5.85
C THR A 264 -2.43 -2.81 5.71
N CYS A 265 -1.16 -2.56 5.41
CA CYS A 265 -0.13 -3.59 5.47
C CYS A 265 0.76 -3.35 6.68
N ASN A 266 0.78 -4.31 7.59
CA ASN A 266 1.76 -4.33 8.67
C ASN A 266 3.06 -4.94 8.13
N PRO A 267 4.21 -4.31 8.34
CA PRO A 267 5.48 -4.93 8.00
C PRO A 267 5.62 -6.22 8.81
N LEU A 268 5.97 -7.32 8.14
CA LEU A 268 6.32 -8.52 8.89
C LEU A 268 7.61 -8.29 9.65
N ASN A 269 7.53 -8.49 10.97
CA ASN A 269 8.69 -8.53 11.83
C ASN A 269 9.04 -9.97 12.16
N LYS A 270 10.26 -10.40 11.86
CA LYS A 270 10.83 -11.64 12.37
C LYS A 270 11.42 -11.48 13.80
N GLY A 271 11.36 -10.29 14.40
CA GLY A 271 11.92 -10.03 15.74
C GLY A 271 11.11 -9.03 16.58
N GLY A 272 10.21 -9.53 17.43
CA GLY A 272 9.73 -8.82 18.63
C GLY A 272 9.05 -7.44 18.48
N ILE A 273 8.55 -6.92 19.59
CA ILE A 273 7.94 -5.58 19.67
C ILE A 273 9.09 -4.57 19.80
N GLY A 274 9.26 -3.68 18.81
CA GLY A 274 10.25 -2.59 18.83
C GLY A 274 11.32 -2.57 17.73
N GLU A 275 11.40 -3.59 16.87
CA GLU A 275 12.43 -3.68 15.80
C GLU A 275 11.91 -3.41 14.38
N VAL A 276 10.71 -2.84 14.25
CA VAL A 276 10.14 -2.49 12.95
C VAL A 276 10.82 -1.23 12.41
N ASP A 277 11.89 -1.41 11.64
CA ASP A 277 12.53 -0.30 10.92
C ASP A 277 11.99 -0.20 9.48
N ILE A 278 10.70 0.17 9.37
CA ILE A 278 10.09 0.49 8.07
C ILE A 278 10.84 1.63 7.39
N GLN A 279 11.38 2.55 8.19
CA GLN A 279 11.99 3.75 7.67
C GLN A 279 13.33 3.42 6.97
N ALA A 280 14.04 2.35 7.39
CA ALA A 280 15.26 1.82 6.79
C ALA A 280 15.17 1.01 5.53
N ASN A 281 13.99 0.81 4.95
CA ASN A 281 13.92 0.12 3.68
C ASN A 281 12.99 0.81 2.71
N VAL A 282 13.25 0.62 1.42
CA VAL A 282 12.26 0.91 0.38
C VAL A 282 11.35 -0.30 0.26
N TYR A 283 10.07 -0.10 0.56
CA TYR A 283 9.04 -1.10 0.35
C TYR A 283 8.38 -0.85 -1.00
N TYR A 284 8.05 -1.94 -1.69
CA TYR A 284 7.30 -1.92 -2.94
C TYR A 284 6.02 -2.70 -2.74
N PHE A 285 4.92 -2.18 -3.26
CA PHE A 285 3.58 -2.75 -3.15
C PHE A 285 2.95 -2.86 -4.53
N ARG A 286 2.19 -3.92 -4.73
CA ARG A 286 1.26 -4.09 -5.85
C ARG A 286 0.01 -4.80 -5.34
N ALA A 287 -1.15 -4.51 -5.90
CA ALA A 287 -2.41 -5.10 -5.49
C ALA A 287 -3.10 -5.77 -6.68
N TYR A 288 -3.96 -6.74 -6.40
CA TYR A 288 -4.83 -7.36 -7.42
C TYR A 288 -6.17 -7.74 -6.80
N PHE A 289 -7.22 -7.77 -7.63
CA PHE A 289 -8.53 -8.29 -7.25
C PHE A 289 -8.61 -9.80 -7.52
N ILE A 290 -9.40 -10.49 -6.72
CA ILE A 290 -9.57 -11.94 -6.79
C ILE A 290 -11.01 -12.33 -6.43
N TYR A 291 -11.52 -13.37 -7.07
CA TYR A 291 -12.65 -14.13 -6.55
C TYR A 291 -12.46 -15.62 -6.81
N THR A 292 -13.16 -16.45 -6.04
CA THR A 292 -13.27 -17.88 -6.27
C THR A 292 -14.74 -18.26 -6.35
N TYR A 293 -15.11 -18.99 -7.41
CA TYR A 293 -16.46 -19.52 -7.60
C TYR A 293 -16.35 -20.94 -8.13
N ASP A 294 -17.05 -21.88 -7.48
CA ASP A 294 -17.07 -23.30 -7.85
C ASP A 294 -15.67 -23.92 -8.07
N GLY A 295 -14.73 -23.56 -7.17
CA GLY A 295 -13.33 -24.00 -7.24
C GLY A 295 -12.47 -23.29 -8.30
N VAL A 296 -13.07 -22.49 -9.18
CA VAL A 296 -12.34 -21.68 -10.18
C VAL A 296 -11.96 -20.34 -9.55
N THR A 297 -10.68 -20.01 -9.61
CA THR A 297 -10.15 -18.73 -9.10
C THR A 297 -9.79 -17.83 -10.26
N VAL A 298 -10.30 -16.60 -10.27
CA VAL A 298 -9.97 -15.56 -11.24
C VAL A 298 -9.24 -14.44 -10.51
N LYS A 299 -8.10 -14.03 -11.07
CA LYS A 299 -7.28 -12.92 -10.56
C LYS A 299 -7.17 -11.84 -11.62
N SER A 300 -7.24 -10.58 -11.22
CA SER A 300 -6.87 -9.47 -12.10
C SER A 300 -5.36 -9.45 -12.35
N PRO A 301 -4.87 -8.69 -13.34
CA PRO A 301 -3.49 -8.22 -13.34
C PRO A 301 -3.19 -7.42 -12.07
N TYR A 302 -1.91 -7.23 -11.77
CA TYR A 302 -1.48 -6.35 -10.71
C TYR A 302 -1.72 -4.87 -11.08
N SER A 303 -1.94 -4.05 -10.07
CA SER A 303 -1.89 -2.58 -10.14
C SER A 303 -0.53 -2.06 -10.60
N ASN A 304 -0.39 -0.74 -10.70
CA ASN A 304 0.94 -0.12 -10.66
C ASN A 304 1.71 -0.56 -9.40
N VAL A 305 3.04 -0.54 -9.49
CA VAL A 305 3.90 -0.70 -8.33
C VAL A 305 3.98 0.65 -7.61
N PHE A 306 3.62 0.66 -6.33
CA PHE A 306 3.79 1.79 -5.42
C PHE A 306 5.01 1.55 -4.54
N SER A 307 5.85 2.56 -4.31
CA SER A 307 6.98 2.45 -3.39
C SER A 307 6.95 3.54 -2.32
N ILE A 308 7.44 3.20 -1.12
CA ILE A 308 7.50 4.09 0.04
C ILE A 308 8.63 3.66 0.98
N GLY A 309 9.31 4.63 1.59
CA GLY A 309 10.56 4.44 2.35
C GLY A 309 11.72 5.24 1.74
N THR A 310 12.94 5.17 2.31
CA THR A 310 14.08 5.93 1.78
C THR A 310 15.43 5.19 1.77
N PRO A 311 16.29 5.46 0.78
CA PRO A 311 17.75 5.20 0.78
C PRO A 311 18.52 5.87 1.94
N SER A 312 17.93 6.86 2.60
CA SER A 312 18.56 7.67 3.66
C SER A 312 18.54 7.06 5.07
N PHE A 313 17.95 5.88 5.30
CA PHE A 313 17.86 5.30 6.66
C PHE A 313 18.80 4.11 6.95
N THR A 314 19.32 3.39 5.95
CA THR A 314 20.41 2.40 6.18
C THR A 314 21.77 3.07 6.36
N ALA A 315 21.88 4.30 5.89
CA ALA A 315 23.07 5.11 6.07
C ALA A 315 23.36 5.38 7.54
N SER A 316 24.62 5.59 7.87
CA SER A 316 25.02 6.07 9.18
C SER A 316 24.36 7.42 9.46
N ALA A 317 23.95 7.68 10.71
CA ALA A 317 23.23 8.91 11.10
C ALA A 317 23.91 10.21 10.62
N TRP A 318 25.25 10.21 10.53
CA TRP A 318 26.03 11.35 10.06
C TRP A 318 25.91 11.62 8.55
N ALA A 319 25.51 10.63 7.74
CA ALA A 319 25.42 10.71 6.29
C ALA A 319 24.01 11.01 5.78
N VAL A 320 22.97 10.77 6.59
CA VAL A 320 21.54 10.89 6.23
C VAL A 320 21.22 12.21 5.53
N ASN A 321 21.64 13.34 6.13
CA ASN A 321 21.34 14.67 5.59
C ASN A 321 22.00 14.91 4.24
N ASP A 322 23.24 14.45 4.06
CA ASP A 322 23.98 14.62 2.82
C ASP A 322 23.41 13.69 1.73
N ILE A 323 23.03 12.45 2.05
CA ILE A 323 22.36 11.55 1.10
C ILE A 323 21.01 12.12 0.64
N LYS A 324 20.23 12.71 1.55
CA LYS A 324 19.00 13.40 1.17
C LYS A 324 19.28 14.51 0.15
N LYS A 325 20.26 15.38 0.42
CA LYS A 325 20.68 16.42 -0.53
C LYS A 325 21.12 15.83 -1.86
N ALA A 326 21.85 14.71 -1.84
CA ALA A 326 22.32 14.05 -3.05
C ALA A 326 21.14 13.65 -3.96
N ASN A 327 20.07 13.13 -3.37
CA ASN A 327 18.84 12.80 -4.09
C ASN A 327 18.11 14.06 -4.58
N ASP A 328 18.00 15.09 -3.74
CA ASP A 328 17.38 16.37 -4.11
C ASP A 328 18.13 17.06 -5.28
N TYR A 329 19.46 16.96 -5.32
CA TYR A 329 20.31 17.50 -6.39
C TYR A 329 20.36 16.60 -7.64
N GLY A 330 19.86 15.36 -7.55
CA GLY A 330 19.95 14.36 -8.60
C GLY A 330 21.36 13.82 -8.84
N LEU A 331 22.20 13.79 -7.80
CA LEU A 331 23.60 13.33 -7.85
C LEU A 331 23.75 11.81 -7.72
N VAL A 332 22.73 11.10 -7.24
CA VAL A 332 22.78 9.64 -6.99
C VAL A 332 22.17 8.87 -8.16
N THR A 333 22.84 7.82 -8.63
CA THR A 333 22.32 6.92 -9.68
C THR A 333 21.33 5.92 -9.11
N GLU A 334 20.40 5.41 -9.93
CA GLU A 334 19.47 4.34 -9.50
C GLU A 334 20.22 3.10 -8.97
N LYS A 335 21.37 2.78 -9.59
CA LYS A 335 22.26 1.69 -9.15
C LYS A 335 22.74 1.91 -7.71
N LEU A 336 23.18 3.13 -7.40
CA LEU A 336 23.69 3.47 -6.06
C LEU A 336 22.56 3.64 -5.05
N ASP A 337 21.40 4.13 -5.48
CA ASP A 337 20.19 4.30 -4.66
C ASP A 337 19.62 2.96 -4.20
N ALA A 338 19.78 1.92 -5.03
CA ALA A 338 19.38 0.55 -4.72
C ALA A 338 20.45 -0.26 -3.94
N ALA A 339 21.63 0.31 -3.67
CA ALA A 339 22.76 -0.38 -3.03
C ALA A 339 22.87 -0.09 -1.53
N ASP A 340 23.57 -0.95 -0.77
CA ASP A 340 23.85 -0.70 0.64
C ASP A 340 24.82 0.51 0.80
N PRO A 341 24.39 1.61 1.44
CA PRO A 341 25.21 2.80 1.64
C PRO A 341 26.46 2.54 2.48
N LYS A 342 26.45 1.55 3.39
CA LYS A 342 27.63 1.21 4.22
C LYS A 342 28.59 0.26 3.51
N GLY A 343 28.17 -0.36 2.41
CA GLY A 343 29.01 -1.19 1.58
C GLY A 343 30.12 -0.39 0.89
N PRO A 344 31.22 -1.05 0.49
CA PRO A 344 32.30 -0.38 -0.22
C PRO A 344 31.82 0.04 -1.62
N ILE A 345 32.29 1.19 -2.08
CA ILE A 345 31.96 1.73 -3.41
C ILE A 345 32.96 1.24 -4.46
N THR A 346 32.45 0.89 -5.64
CA THR A 346 33.32 0.49 -6.77
C THR A 346 33.85 1.70 -7.54
N ARG A 347 34.91 1.48 -8.33
CA ARG A 347 35.48 2.48 -9.25
C ARG A 347 34.44 2.98 -10.24
N GLU A 348 33.61 2.09 -10.78
CA GLU A 348 32.52 2.45 -11.68
C GLU A 348 31.48 3.33 -10.97
N GLU A 349 30.93 2.86 -9.84
CA GLU A 349 29.91 3.59 -9.08
C GLU A 349 30.37 5.01 -8.72
N PHE A 350 31.63 5.16 -8.29
CA PHE A 350 32.17 6.48 -7.96
C PHE A 350 32.36 7.37 -9.21
N SER A 351 32.71 6.79 -10.35
CA SER A 351 32.85 7.52 -11.61
C SER A 351 31.51 8.08 -12.10
N GLU A 352 30.45 7.30 -11.97
CA GLU A 352 29.09 7.72 -12.35
C GLU A 352 28.63 8.94 -11.56
N ILE A 353 28.77 8.92 -10.23
CA ILE A 353 28.37 10.07 -9.40
C ILE A 353 29.30 11.28 -9.57
N ALA A 354 30.57 11.08 -9.94
CA ALA A 354 31.49 12.16 -10.30
C ALA A 354 31.10 12.84 -11.62
N ILE A 355 30.58 12.08 -12.60
CA ILE A 355 30.03 12.67 -13.83
C ILE A 355 28.75 13.43 -13.53
N ARG A 356 27.83 12.87 -12.73
CA ARG A 356 26.63 13.60 -12.33
C ARG A 356 26.98 14.92 -11.65
N LEU A 357 27.99 14.92 -10.78
CA LEU A 357 28.50 16.15 -10.18
C LEU A 357 28.96 17.17 -11.24
N TYR A 358 29.81 16.75 -12.18
CA TYR A 358 30.29 17.62 -13.25
C TYR A 358 29.14 18.24 -14.05
N GLU A 359 28.18 17.41 -14.49
CA GLU A 359 27.05 17.86 -15.31
C GLU A 359 26.14 18.82 -14.54
N LYS A 360 25.91 18.54 -13.25
CA LYS A 360 25.09 19.39 -12.38
C LYS A 360 25.75 20.72 -12.02
N VAL A 361 27.07 20.75 -11.82
CA VAL A 361 27.80 21.99 -11.50
C VAL A 361 27.98 22.87 -12.74
N THR A 362 28.28 22.27 -13.90
CA THR A 362 28.58 23.02 -15.13
C THR A 362 27.33 23.33 -15.95
N GLY A 363 26.23 22.61 -15.73
CA GLY A 363 25.05 22.63 -16.60
C GLY A 363 25.30 22.02 -17.99
N LYS A 364 26.44 21.35 -18.20
CA LYS A 364 26.85 20.79 -19.50
C LYS A 364 26.87 19.27 -19.43
N ALA A 365 26.24 18.62 -20.40
CA ALA A 365 26.34 17.18 -20.54
C ALA A 365 27.79 16.77 -20.88
N ALA A 366 28.32 15.79 -20.15
CA ALA A 366 29.63 15.24 -20.43
C ALA A 366 29.53 14.33 -21.67
N THR A 367 30.58 14.35 -22.50
CA THR A 367 30.66 13.55 -23.73
C THR A 367 31.80 12.56 -23.67
N TYR A 368 31.81 11.60 -24.58
CA TYR A 368 32.91 10.66 -24.83
C TYR A 368 33.07 10.47 -26.34
N ASP A 369 34.26 10.09 -26.79
CA ASP A 369 34.54 9.98 -28.24
C ASP A 369 34.20 8.59 -28.79
N ASN A 370 34.61 7.54 -28.07
CA ASN A 370 34.36 6.15 -28.41
C ASN A 370 34.45 5.28 -27.14
N LEU A 371 34.19 3.98 -27.28
CA LEU A 371 34.24 2.99 -26.20
C LEU A 371 35.38 1.97 -26.38
N THR A 372 36.54 2.38 -26.89
CA THR A 372 37.62 1.45 -27.28
C THR A 372 38.84 1.45 -26.35
N GLU A 373 39.04 2.48 -25.52
CA GLU A 373 40.22 2.58 -24.64
C GLU A 373 40.32 1.42 -23.62
N PHE A 374 39.18 0.99 -23.09
CA PHE A 374 39.10 -0.08 -22.10
C PHE A 374 38.48 -1.36 -22.67
N SER A 375 39.11 -2.48 -22.36
CA SER A 375 38.69 -3.82 -22.77
C SER A 375 37.67 -4.46 -21.82
N ASP A 376 37.61 -3.97 -20.57
CA ASP A 376 36.88 -4.57 -19.45
C ASP A 376 35.62 -3.79 -19.03
N THR A 377 35.25 -2.73 -19.75
CA THR A 377 33.98 -2.01 -19.54
C THR A 377 33.45 -1.44 -20.86
N LYS A 378 32.13 -1.21 -20.92
CA LYS A 378 31.43 -0.46 -21.97
C LYS A 378 30.50 0.61 -21.40
N ASN A 379 30.62 0.93 -20.11
CA ASN A 379 29.79 1.93 -19.46
C ASN A 379 30.17 3.34 -19.94
N PRO A 380 29.25 4.07 -20.62
CA PRO A 380 29.54 5.40 -21.15
C PRO A 380 30.03 6.42 -20.10
N GLU A 381 29.57 6.31 -18.85
CA GLU A 381 29.95 7.24 -17.78
C GLU A 381 31.44 7.16 -17.45
N ILE A 382 32.04 5.97 -17.53
CA ILE A 382 33.49 5.78 -17.37
C ILE A 382 34.25 6.50 -18.49
N TYR A 383 33.78 6.41 -19.73
CA TYR A 383 34.44 7.05 -20.87
C TYR A 383 34.27 8.57 -20.87
N LYS A 384 33.14 9.08 -20.39
CA LYS A 384 32.97 10.51 -20.10
C LYS A 384 33.99 10.98 -19.05
N ALA A 385 34.12 10.22 -17.96
CA ALA A 385 35.03 10.55 -16.87
C ALA A 385 36.50 10.49 -17.33
N PHE A 386 36.80 9.56 -18.24
CA PHE A 386 38.12 9.44 -18.85
C PHE A 386 38.43 10.63 -19.77
N LYS A 387 37.49 11.02 -20.65
CA LYS A 387 37.66 12.19 -21.53
C LYS A 387 37.82 13.50 -20.77
N LEU A 388 37.14 13.63 -19.63
CA LEU A 388 37.29 14.78 -18.71
C LEU A 388 38.53 14.68 -17.81
N GLU A 389 39.35 13.64 -17.98
CA GLU A 389 40.54 13.36 -17.17
C GLU A 389 40.27 13.19 -15.66
N ILE A 390 39.02 12.94 -15.27
CA ILE A 390 38.62 12.67 -13.88
C ILE A 390 39.20 11.33 -13.43
N VAL A 391 39.18 10.35 -14.33
CA VAL A 391 39.66 8.99 -14.07
C VAL A 391 40.77 8.60 -15.05
N LYS A 392 41.54 7.59 -14.66
CA LYS A 392 42.59 6.98 -15.47
C LYS A 392 42.45 5.46 -15.40
N GLY A 393 42.87 4.78 -16.46
CA GLY A 393 43.00 3.32 -16.48
C GLY A 393 44.08 2.84 -15.50
N ILE A 394 44.06 1.54 -15.20
CA ILE A 394 45.02 0.87 -14.33
C ILE A 394 46.23 0.30 -15.10
N GLY A 395 46.29 0.53 -16.41
CA GLY A 395 47.28 -0.04 -17.33
C GLY A 395 46.73 -1.23 -18.13
N GLY A 396 47.45 -1.63 -19.18
CA GLY A 396 47.09 -2.78 -20.00
C GLY A 396 45.74 -2.67 -20.73
N GLY A 397 45.26 -1.46 -21.01
CA GLY A 397 43.96 -1.22 -21.65
C GLY A 397 42.76 -1.60 -20.76
N LYS A 398 42.89 -1.43 -19.43
CA LYS A 398 41.85 -1.76 -18.44
C LYS A 398 41.50 -0.60 -17.52
N PHE A 399 40.25 -0.57 -17.08
CA PHE A 399 39.74 0.38 -16.08
C PHE A 399 39.54 -0.21 -14.68
N ALA A 400 39.19 -1.50 -14.62
CA ALA A 400 38.73 -2.24 -13.46
C ALA A 400 37.46 -1.65 -12.81
N PRO A 401 36.28 -1.77 -13.46
CA PRO A 401 35.04 -1.14 -12.97
C PRO A 401 34.57 -1.66 -11.60
N ASP A 402 34.79 -2.94 -11.33
CA ASP A 402 34.32 -3.62 -10.11
C ASP A 402 35.31 -3.52 -8.94
N GLU A 403 36.52 -3.00 -9.16
CA GLU A 403 37.48 -2.80 -8.08
C GLU A 403 37.00 -1.74 -7.10
N LEU A 404 37.23 -1.98 -5.81
CA LEU A 404 36.88 -1.04 -4.74
C LEU A 404 37.86 0.13 -4.73
N VAL A 405 37.36 1.34 -4.46
CA VAL A 405 38.21 2.53 -4.38
C VAL A 405 38.70 2.81 -2.96
N THR A 406 39.99 3.10 -2.86
CA THR A 406 40.59 3.58 -1.62
C THR A 406 40.33 5.08 -1.41
N ARG A 407 40.48 5.55 -0.19
CA ARG A 407 40.29 6.97 0.16
C ARG A 407 41.23 7.91 -0.60
N GLU A 408 42.48 7.52 -0.83
CA GLU A 408 43.41 8.35 -1.62
C GLU A 408 43.05 8.39 -3.12
N GLN A 409 42.45 7.32 -3.66
CA GLN A 409 41.97 7.28 -5.04
C GLN A 409 40.76 8.20 -5.22
N ILE A 410 39.80 8.16 -4.28
CA ILE A 410 38.67 9.10 -4.27
C ILE A 410 39.16 10.55 -4.19
N ALA A 411 40.14 10.85 -3.35
CA ALA A 411 40.70 12.20 -3.25
C ALA A 411 41.25 12.68 -4.60
N ALA A 412 42.00 11.82 -5.30
CA ALA A 412 42.56 12.14 -6.61
C ALA A 412 41.49 12.30 -7.70
N MET A 413 40.49 11.41 -7.75
CA MET A 413 39.38 11.51 -8.70
C MET A 413 38.58 12.80 -8.48
N MET A 414 38.28 13.14 -7.22
CA MET A 414 37.50 14.34 -6.90
C MET A 414 38.26 15.64 -7.12
N GLN A 415 39.56 15.70 -6.83
CA GLN A 415 40.34 16.88 -7.19
C GLN A 415 40.32 17.12 -8.71
N ARG A 416 40.44 16.05 -9.51
CA ARG A 416 40.34 16.17 -10.98
C ARG A 416 38.94 16.57 -11.42
N ALA A 417 37.89 16.04 -10.79
CA ALA A 417 36.52 16.50 -11.04
C ALA A 417 36.35 18.00 -10.77
N VAL A 418 36.90 18.51 -9.66
CA VAL A 418 36.90 19.95 -9.36
C VAL A 418 37.63 20.74 -10.45
N LYS A 419 38.82 20.32 -10.87
CA LYS A 419 39.57 20.99 -11.96
C LYS A 419 38.78 21.00 -13.27
N ALA A 420 38.09 19.92 -13.59
CA ALA A 420 37.29 19.81 -14.81
C ALA A 420 36.06 20.73 -14.78
N MET A 421 35.36 20.84 -13.64
CA MET A 421 34.11 21.62 -13.53
C MET A 421 34.32 23.09 -13.17
N LYS A 422 35.40 23.42 -12.45
CA LYS A 422 35.78 24.78 -12.03
C LYS A 422 37.30 24.99 -12.20
N PRO A 423 37.77 25.25 -13.43
CA PRO A 423 39.20 25.42 -13.72
C PRO A 423 39.90 26.51 -12.90
N ASP A 424 39.16 27.54 -12.51
CA ASP A 424 39.68 28.68 -11.73
C ASP A 424 39.68 28.44 -10.21
N ALA A 425 39.29 27.25 -9.73
CA ALA A 425 39.28 26.93 -8.30
C ALA A 425 40.70 26.90 -7.72
N ASP A 426 40.92 27.54 -6.57
CA ASP A 426 42.22 27.56 -5.87
C ASP A 426 42.69 26.13 -5.55
N GLN A 427 43.76 25.70 -6.23
CA GLN A 427 44.38 24.40 -6.06
C GLN A 427 45.49 24.38 -4.99
N SER A 428 45.77 25.51 -4.33
CA SER A 428 46.83 25.59 -3.32
C SER A 428 46.58 24.60 -2.19
N THR A 429 47.62 23.86 -1.82
CA THR A 429 47.65 22.97 -0.66
C THR A 429 48.29 23.63 0.56
N ASP A 430 48.71 24.89 0.45
CA ASP A 430 49.31 25.64 1.56
C ASP A 430 48.30 25.79 2.69
N GLY A 431 48.76 25.51 3.91
CA GLY A 431 47.92 25.50 5.11
C GLY A 431 47.05 24.24 5.29
N ALA A 432 47.20 23.22 4.45
CA ALA A 432 46.55 21.93 4.69
C ALA A 432 47.10 21.27 5.97
N GLU A 433 46.21 20.71 6.79
CA GLU A 433 46.59 19.96 7.98
C GLU A 433 47.43 18.73 7.62
N ALA A 434 48.50 18.50 8.37
CA ALA A 434 49.34 17.32 8.24
C ALA A 434 48.70 16.12 8.98
N PHE A 435 48.71 14.96 8.34
CA PHE A 435 48.21 13.72 8.94
C PHE A 435 49.34 12.89 9.54
N LYS A 436 49.06 12.18 10.64
CA LYS A 436 50.05 11.32 11.31
C LYS A 436 50.53 10.16 10.44
N ASP A 437 49.73 9.76 9.46
CA ASP A 437 49.97 8.70 8.48
C ASP A 437 50.28 9.26 7.08
N GLU A 438 50.72 10.51 6.96
CA GLU A 438 51.05 11.15 5.67
C GLU A 438 52.09 10.37 4.87
N LYS A 439 53.04 9.71 5.55
CA LYS A 439 54.05 8.84 4.93
C LYS A 439 53.47 7.61 4.21
N ASP A 440 52.25 7.20 4.57
CA ASP A 440 51.56 6.03 4.00
C ASP A 440 50.71 6.43 2.79
N ILE A 441 50.53 7.73 2.55
CA ILE A 441 49.87 8.27 1.37
C ILE A 441 50.79 8.09 0.16
N SER A 442 50.28 7.53 -0.92
CA SER A 442 51.10 7.43 -2.13
C SER A 442 51.47 8.81 -2.68
N LYS A 443 52.72 8.95 -3.15
CA LYS A 443 53.25 10.23 -3.67
C LYS A 443 52.35 10.89 -4.71
N TRP A 444 51.69 10.10 -5.56
CA TRP A 444 50.77 10.61 -6.60
C TRP A 444 49.44 11.14 -6.06
N ALA A 445 49.05 10.77 -4.83
CA ALA A 445 47.80 11.17 -4.20
C ALA A 445 47.98 12.28 -3.16
N LEU A 446 49.21 12.54 -2.71
CA LEU A 446 49.49 13.44 -1.57
C LEU A 446 48.89 14.83 -1.76
N ASP A 447 49.09 15.44 -2.93
CA ASP A 447 48.54 16.76 -3.23
C ASP A 447 47.02 16.76 -3.27
N SER A 448 46.41 15.69 -3.80
CA SER A 448 44.96 15.52 -3.83
C SER A 448 44.36 15.36 -2.44
N VAL A 449 45.03 14.59 -1.57
CA VAL A 449 44.61 14.44 -0.17
C VAL A 449 44.70 15.78 0.56
N LYS A 450 45.80 16.51 0.41
CA LYS A 450 45.97 17.84 1.01
C LYS A 450 44.92 18.82 0.53
N PHE A 451 44.66 18.86 -0.78
CA PHE A 451 43.63 19.70 -1.38
C PHE A 451 42.24 19.37 -0.81
N MET A 452 41.82 18.10 -0.88
CA MET A 452 40.48 17.70 -0.43
C MET A 452 40.28 17.93 1.07
N SER A 453 41.34 17.77 1.88
CA SER A 453 41.34 18.07 3.31
C SER A 453 41.20 19.57 3.58
N LYS A 454 42.06 20.40 2.98
CA LYS A 454 42.01 21.88 3.11
C LYS A 454 40.66 22.44 2.70
N GLN A 455 40.07 21.90 1.63
CA GLN A 455 38.76 22.35 1.15
C GLN A 455 37.59 21.88 2.03
N GLY A 456 37.84 21.02 3.03
CA GLY A 456 36.83 20.48 3.95
C GLY A 456 35.96 19.37 3.35
N LEU A 457 36.32 18.88 2.16
CA LEU A 457 35.52 17.94 1.36
C LEU A 457 35.73 16.50 1.81
N LEU A 458 36.97 16.14 2.17
CA LEU A 458 37.32 14.84 2.72
C LEU A 458 38.14 15.03 3.99
N LYS A 459 37.61 14.57 5.12
CA LYS A 459 38.24 14.74 6.44
C LYS A 459 38.88 13.43 6.91
N GLY A 460 39.99 13.57 7.63
CA GLY A 460 40.58 12.48 8.42
C GLY A 460 39.85 12.27 9.74
N ALA A 461 40.26 11.25 10.49
CA ALA A 461 39.76 10.93 11.82
C ALA A 461 40.92 10.68 12.78
N ASN A 462 40.85 11.19 14.01
CA ASN A 462 41.88 11.02 15.04
C ASN A 462 43.31 11.44 14.62
N GLY A 463 43.39 12.42 13.71
CA GLY A 463 44.66 12.90 13.14
C GLY A 463 45.27 11.98 12.09
N LYS A 464 44.53 11.00 11.56
CA LYS A 464 44.94 10.11 10.46
C LYS A 464 44.01 10.27 9.25
N PHE A 465 44.53 10.05 8.06
CA PHE A 465 43.77 10.09 6.83
C PHE A 465 43.21 8.72 6.41
N GLY A 466 43.99 7.64 6.61
CA GLY A 466 43.66 6.29 6.17
C GLY A 466 43.74 6.10 4.66
N PRO A 467 44.88 6.35 3.99
CA PRO A 467 44.95 6.42 2.52
C PRO A 467 44.55 5.13 1.79
N LYS A 468 44.80 3.97 2.41
CA LYS A 468 44.54 2.65 1.84
C LYS A 468 43.22 2.03 2.25
N ASP A 469 42.46 2.72 3.12
CA ASP A 469 41.18 2.19 3.58
C ASP A 469 40.17 2.23 2.43
N SER A 470 39.30 1.22 2.38
CA SER A 470 38.16 1.17 1.47
C SER A 470 37.17 2.27 1.84
N THR A 471 36.53 2.88 0.84
CA THR A 471 35.52 3.92 1.05
C THR A 471 34.11 3.35 0.88
N THR A 472 33.19 3.71 1.77
CA THR A 472 31.79 3.29 1.66
C THR A 472 31.02 4.16 0.65
N ARG A 473 29.89 3.66 0.15
CA ARG A 473 29.01 4.42 -0.75
C ARG A 473 28.51 5.71 -0.11
N GLU A 474 28.10 5.68 1.16
CA GLU A 474 27.69 6.88 1.90
C GLU A 474 28.80 7.92 2.01
N GLN A 475 30.04 7.47 2.22
CA GLN A 475 31.19 8.37 2.24
C GLN A 475 31.42 8.99 0.84
N GLY A 476 31.35 8.20 -0.22
CA GLY A 476 31.44 8.67 -1.61
C GLY A 476 30.38 9.72 -1.94
N ILE A 477 29.12 9.45 -1.60
CA ILE A 477 27.99 10.36 -1.81
C ILE A 477 28.19 11.67 -1.04
N VAL A 478 28.56 11.59 0.24
CA VAL A 478 28.80 12.76 1.09
C VAL A 478 29.90 13.66 0.51
N ILE A 479 30.98 13.08 -0.02
CA ILE A 479 32.06 13.85 -0.65
C ILE A 479 31.54 14.59 -1.88
N VAL A 480 30.75 13.91 -2.72
CA VAL A 480 30.14 14.52 -3.92
C VAL A 480 29.19 15.65 -3.54
N VAL A 481 28.34 15.47 -2.54
CA VAL A 481 27.38 16.49 -2.06
C VAL A 481 28.11 17.72 -1.53
N ARG A 482 29.13 17.53 -0.68
CA ARG A 482 29.93 18.65 -0.15
C ARG A 482 30.65 19.41 -1.25
N THR A 483 31.09 18.68 -2.28
CA THR A 483 31.74 19.28 -3.44
C THR A 483 30.74 20.09 -4.27
N TYR A 484 29.52 19.55 -4.47
CA TYR A 484 28.43 20.28 -5.12
C TYR A 484 28.06 21.54 -4.35
N ASP A 485 27.80 21.44 -3.04
CA ASP A 485 27.45 22.58 -2.18
C ASP A 485 28.50 23.70 -2.22
N LYS A 486 29.78 23.34 -2.43
CA LYS A 486 30.90 24.29 -2.46
C LYS A 486 31.10 24.96 -3.83
N TYR A 487 30.89 24.22 -4.92
CA TYR A 487 31.26 24.66 -6.26
C TYR A 487 30.08 24.88 -7.21
N SER A 488 28.85 24.58 -6.80
CA SER A 488 27.66 25.01 -7.56
C SER A 488 27.44 26.51 -7.35
N ASP A 489 27.18 27.22 -8.44
CA ASP A 489 26.71 28.60 -8.36
C ASP A 489 25.22 28.52 -7.97
N LYS A 490 24.84 29.11 -6.84
CA LYS A 490 23.43 29.16 -6.41
C LYS A 490 22.60 30.12 -7.24
#